data_AF-A0A966LMP1-F1
#
_entry.id   AF-A0A966LMP1-F1
#
_cell.length_a   1.000
_cell.length_b   1.000
_cell.length_c   1.000
_cell.angle_alpha   90.00
_cell.angle_beta   90.00
_cell.angle_gamma   90.00
#
_symmetry.space_group_name_H-M   'P 1'
#
loop_
_entity.id
_entity.type
_entity.pdbx_description
1 polymer ?
#
loop_
_entity_poly.entity_id
_entity_poly.type
_entity_poly.pdbx_seq_one_letter_code
_entity_poly.pdbx_strand_id
1 'polypeptide(L)' 'MRNTTKLKIILEDYNVDFSMNGGEYITLTLYDKETGDLEEFENKSYTSLITSAYSFAKKMKKTNAVYED' A
#
# COMPACT_ATOMS: atom_id res chain seq x y z
N MET A 1 -13.56 -8.04 -0.97
CA MET A 1 -13.49 -6.57 -1.14
C MET A 1 -12.89 -6.25 -2.50
N ARG A 2 -13.51 -5.33 -3.27
CA ARG A 2 -13.01 -4.92 -4.59
C ARG A 2 -11.71 -4.14 -4.48
N ASN A 3 -10.85 -4.19 -5.50
CA ASN A 3 -9.55 -3.49 -5.50
C ASN A 3 -9.71 -1.98 -5.32
N THR A 4 -10.75 -1.38 -5.90
CA THR A 4 -11.05 0.06 -5.73
C THR A 4 -11.32 0.42 -4.27
N THR A 5 -12.00 -0.44 -3.51
CA THR A 5 -12.23 -0.23 -2.09
C THR A 5 -10.94 -0.36 -1.28
N LYS A 6 -10.10 -1.37 -1.59
CA LYS A 6 -8.79 -1.53 -0.94
C LYS A 6 -7.88 -0.33 -1.18
N LEU A 7 -7.80 0.12 -2.42
CA LEU A 7 -7.00 1.29 -2.79
C LEU A 7 -7.51 2.56 -2.11
N LYS A 8 -8.84 2.75 -2.03
CA LYS A 8 -9.41 3.88 -1.28
C LYS A 8 -8.92 3.90 0.18
N ILE A 9 -8.92 2.75 0.85
CA ILE A 9 -8.45 2.64 2.24
C ILE A 9 -6.95 2.94 2.33
N ILE A 10 -6.13 2.43 1.41
CA ILE A 10 -4.69 2.74 1.37
C ILE A 10 -4.47 4.25 1.22
N LEU A 11 -5.22 4.91 0.34
CA LEU A 11 -5.08 6.34 0.05
C LEU A 11 -5.50 7.26 1.20
N GLU A 12 -6.15 6.75 2.25
CA GLU A 12 -6.43 7.52 3.46
C GLU A 12 -5.11 7.88 4.15
N ASP A 13 -4.24 6.88 4.36
CA ASP A 13 -3.05 7.00 5.21
C ASP A 13 -1.74 7.13 4.39
N TYR A 14 -1.74 6.74 3.10
CA TYR A 14 -0.54 6.71 2.25
C TYR A 14 -0.70 7.54 0.97
N ASN A 15 0.38 8.17 0.51
CA ASN A 15 0.51 8.54 -0.91
C ASN A 15 0.99 7.32 -1.68
N VAL A 16 0.52 7.16 -2.92
CA VAL A 16 0.79 5.97 -3.73
C VAL A 16 1.40 6.39 -5.05
N ASP A 17 2.52 5.78 -5.40
CA ASP A 17 3.10 5.85 -6.74
C ASP A 17 3.00 4.48 -7.42
N PHE A 18 2.81 4.50 -8.75
CA PHE A 18 2.85 3.31 -9.58
C PHE A 18 3.86 3.52 -10.69
N SER A 19 4.81 2.59 -10.79
CA SER A 19 5.76 2.55 -11.89
C SER A 19 5.77 1.16 -12.55
N MET A 20 6.20 1.11 -13.79
CA MET A 20 6.40 -0.14 -14.53
C MET A 20 7.87 -0.30 -14.86
N ASN A 21 8.49 -1.35 -14.31
CA ASN A 21 9.87 -1.69 -14.57
C ASN A 21 9.94 -2.59 -15.80
N GLY A 22 10.37 -2.04 -16.95
CA GLY A 22 10.57 -2.81 -18.19
C GLY A 22 9.31 -3.46 -18.76
N GLY A 23 8.12 -3.09 -18.29
CA GLY A 23 6.83 -3.60 -18.77
C GLY A 23 6.36 -4.92 -18.17
N GLU A 24 7.20 -5.63 -17.41
CA GLU A 24 6.84 -6.96 -16.86
C GLU A 24 6.22 -6.91 -15.47
N TYR A 25 6.66 -5.96 -14.64
CA TYR A 25 6.24 -5.84 -13.26
C TYR A 25 5.70 -4.44 -12.99
N ILE A 26 4.67 -4.40 -12.15
CA ILE A 26 4.12 -3.18 -11.60
C ILE A 26 4.71 -3.03 -10.20
N THR A 27 5.35 -1.90 -9.98
CA THR A 27 5.83 -1.49 -8.66
C THR A 27 4.83 -0.50 -8.09
N LEU A 28 4.44 -0.72 -6.83
CA LEU A 28 3.63 0.18 -6.04
C LEU A 28 4.47 0.62 -4.86
N THR A 29 4.67 1.93 -4.73
CA THR A 29 5.37 2.53 -3.59
C THR A 29 4.37 3.27 -2.73
N LEU A 30 4.33 2.91 -1.44
CA LEU A 30 3.57 3.61 -0.41
C LEU A 30 4.47 4.58 0.33
N TYR A 31 4.04 5.83 0.43
CA TYR A 31 4.66 6.87 1.25
C TYR A 31 3.72 7.16 2.41
N ASP A 32 4.12 6.80 3.62
CA ASP A 32 3.34 7.10 4.83
C ASP A 32 3.22 8.61 5.00
N LYS A 33 1.98 9.12 5.12
CA LYS A 33 1.74 10.57 5.22
C LYS A 33 2.14 11.17 6.57
N GLU A 34 2.27 10.34 7.61
CA GLU A 34 2.59 10.78 8.96
C GLU A 34 4.09 10.64 9.23
N THR A 35 4.66 9.48 8.93
CA THR A 35 6.07 9.20 9.25
C THR A 35 7.03 9.54 8.12
N GLY A 36 6.54 9.61 6.88
CA GLY A 36 7.37 9.72 5.68
C GLY A 36 8.08 8.43 5.30
N ASP A 37 7.77 7.31 5.97
CA ASP A 37 8.35 6.00 5.66
C ASP A 37 7.87 5.47 4.31
N LEU A 38 8.70 4.61 3.74
CA LEU A 38 8.51 4.03 2.43
C LEU A 38 8.37 2.51 2.50
N GLU A 39 7.37 1.99 1.80
CA GLU A 39 7.23 0.55 1.57
C GLU A 39 6.94 0.28 0.09
N GLU A 40 7.67 -0.65 -0.49
CA GLU A 40 7.55 -1.01 -1.91
C GLU A 40 7.03 -2.43 -2.09
N PHE A 41 6.12 -2.57 -3.05
CA PHE A 41 5.57 -3.84 -3.47
C PHE A 41 5.79 -4.01 -4.98
N GLU A 42 6.12 -5.22 -5.40
CA GLU A 42 6.27 -5.54 -6.83
C GLU A 42 5.47 -6.78 -7.20
N ASN A 43 4.71 -6.69 -8.29
CA ASN A 43 3.97 -7.82 -8.82
C ASN A 43 3.60 -7.65 -10.30
N LYS A 44 3.52 -8.76 -11.04
CA LYS A 44 2.96 -8.76 -12.40
C LYS A 44 1.46 -8.48 -12.42
N SER A 45 0.75 -8.85 -11.36
CA SER A 45 -0.70 -8.68 -11.22
C SER A 45 -1.02 -7.50 -10.32
N TYR A 46 -1.68 -6.48 -10.88
CA TYR A 46 -2.24 -5.36 -10.12
C TYR A 46 -3.13 -5.82 -8.96
N THR A 47 -3.95 -6.86 -9.16
CA THR A 47 -4.84 -7.36 -8.10
C THR A 47 -4.06 -7.94 -6.91
N SER A 48 -3.00 -8.68 -7.19
CA SER A 48 -2.12 -9.23 -6.15
C SER A 48 -1.38 -8.10 -5.43
N LEU A 49 -0.87 -7.12 -6.20
CA LEU A 49 -0.16 -5.95 -5.70
C LEU A 49 -1.00 -5.14 -4.69
N ILE A 50 -2.22 -4.75 -5.09
CA ILE A 50 -3.15 -4.02 -4.21
C ILE A 50 -3.51 -4.85 -2.98
N THR A 51 -3.60 -6.17 -3.10
CA THR A 51 -3.94 -7.03 -1.96
C THR A 51 -2.81 -7.10 -0.94
N SER A 52 -1.56 -7.16 -1.39
CA SER A 52 -0.37 -7.10 -0.53
C SER A 52 -0.27 -5.75 0.18
N ALA A 53 -0.34 -4.65 -0.58
CA ALA A 53 -0.30 -3.28 -0.04
C ALA A 53 -1.41 -3.02 0.98
N TYR A 54 -2.64 -3.46 0.70
CA TYR A 54 -3.75 -3.34 1.64
C TYR A 54 -3.54 -4.13 2.94
N SER A 55 -2.98 -5.33 2.84
CA SER A 55 -2.71 -6.17 4.02
C SER A 55 -1.64 -5.55 4.90
N PHE A 56 -0.61 -4.95 4.29
CA PHE A 56 0.40 -4.16 4.99
C PHE A 56 -0.22 -2.95 5.69
N ALA A 57 -0.94 -2.09 4.97
CA ALA A 57 -1.56 -0.88 5.54
C ALA A 57 -2.47 -1.22 6.74
N LYS A 58 -3.26 -2.30 6.63
CA LYS A 58 -4.11 -2.76 7.74
C LYS A 58 -3.29 -3.25 8.95
N LYS A 59 -2.15 -3.88 8.72
CA LYS A 59 -1.24 -4.32 9.79
C LYS A 59 -0.64 -3.12 10.50
N MET A 60 -0.14 -2.14 9.75
CA MET A 60 0.47 -0.92 10.31
C MET A 60 -0.53 -0.09 11.10
N LYS A 61 -1.75 0.09 10.57
CA LYS A 61 -2.83 0.79 11.30
C LYS A 61 -3.16 0.15 12.65
N LYS A 62 -3.14 -1.18 12.73
CA LYS A 62 -3.32 -1.90 13.99
C LYS A 62 -2.14 -1.72 14.94
N THR A 63 -0.92 -1.65 14.42
CA THR A 63 0.27 -1.43 15.23
C THR A 63 0.27 -0.03 15.83
N ASN A 64 -0.05 1.00 15.05
CA ASN A 64 -0.07 2.39 15.53
C ASN A 64 -1.17 2.61 16.59
N ALA A 65 -2.36 2.01 16.39
CA ALA A 65 -3.45 2.09 17.38
C ALA A 65 -3.15 1.42 18.73
N VAL A 66 -2.11 0.59 18.84
CA VAL A 66 -1.71 -0.07 20.10
C VAL A 66 -0.76 0.80 20.93
N TYR A 67 -0.20 1.87 20.35
CA TYR A 67 0.71 2.80 21.04
C TYR A 67 0.05 4.14 21.43
N GLU A 68 -1.26 4.28 21.25
CA GLU A 68 -2.03 5.49 21.60
C GLU A 68 -2.75 5.42 22.96
N ASP A 69 -2.42 4.43 23.82
CA ASP A 69 -2.94 4.31 25.20
C ASP A 69 -1.90 4.66 26.29
#